data_AF-A0A7V5VKZ4-F1
#
_entry.id   AF-A0A7V5VKZ4-F1
#
_cell.length_a   1.000
_cell.length_b   1.000
_cell.length_c   1.000
_cell.angle_alpha   90.00
_cell.angle_beta   90.00
_cell.angle_gamma   90.00
#
_symmetry.space_group_name_H-M   'P 1'
#
loop_
_entity.id
_entity.type
_entity.pdbx_description
1 polymer ?
#
loop_
_entity_poly.entity_id
_entity_poly.type
_entity_poly.pdbx_seq_one_letter_code
_entity_poly.pdbx_strand_id
1 'polypeptide(L)'
;MRVPRLRTPRTMTTPLPGQERNYAGGFAYRLEPRQQLDRFLILGTEGGTYYVSEQKLTLDNAKATLELLHSDPAYAIERTTEISEQGRAYKNDPALFTLALAMEMGKPQTRALALEAMPRIVRTGTHLFTFVDYITQLRGWGRGLRRAVAQWYLRRDLRELAYQVTKYQQRGGWAHRDLLRLAHPKADTPERNALFRYIVAREIAPELPDETRAYLEAIEQLRQPDVTPARAADLIRAHALPREVVPTELLTHAEVWDALLQQMPMTALIRNLATMTRVGLLTETSDATRHVIAQLMNAERLRKARVHPLQVLAALLTYNQGRGMRGDGVWTPVPAIVDALNAAFYATFAHVEPTGKRTVLALDISGSMGWGQVGGVVGLTPRAATAALALVTLNAEREAHVVGFSHQLMPLKLKPTMRLEQAIH
;
A
#
# COMPACT_ATOMS: atom_id res chain seq x y z
N MET A 1 -4.92 49.31 7.78
CA MET A 1 -3.53 49.07 8.22
C MET A 1 -2.76 48.43 7.07
N ARG A 2 -1.87 49.15 6.38
CA ARG A 2 -1.00 48.57 5.35
C ARG A 2 0.15 47.85 6.05
N VAL A 3 0.16 46.51 6.01
CA VAL A 3 1.29 45.72 6.49
C VAL A 3 2.49 46.03 5.59
N PRO A 4 3.65 46.44 6.13
CA PRO A 4 4.83 46.72 5.32
C PRO A 4 5.24 45.45 4.57
N ARG A 5 5.51 45.56 3.26
CA ARG A 5 6.16 44.47 2.51
C ARG A 5 7.60 44.36 2.98
N LEU A 6 7.86 43.48 3.95
CA LEU A 6 9.20 43.03 4.28
C LEU A 6 9.79 42.36 3.03
N ARG A 7 10.79 43.00 2.39
CA ARG A 7 11.68 42.32 1.45
C ARG A 7 12.59 41.42 2.30
N THR A 8 12.17 40.19 2.52
CA THR A 8 13.06 39.15 3.04
C THR A 8 14.15 38.89 1.99
N PRO A 9 15.43 38.77 2.40
CA PRO A 9 16.49 38.27 1.52
C PRO A 9 16.01 36.96 0.89
N ARG A 10 16.14 36.84 -0.44
CA ARG A 10 15.60 35.70 -1.23
C ARG A 10 16.18 34.35 -0.82
N THR A 11 17.23 34.33 -0.02
CA THR A 11 17.88 33.14 0.53
C THR A 11 18.33 33.45 1.94
N MET A 12 17.92 32.63 2.90
CA MET A 12 18.38 32.78 4.28
C MET A 12 19.84 32.32 4.35
N THR A 13 20.76 33.24 4.62
CA THR A 13 22.21 32.99 4.62
C THR A 13 22.77 32.63 6.00
N THR A 14 21.97 32.82 7.06
CA THR A 14 22.35 32.55 8.44
C THR A 14 21.27 31.68 9.11
N PRO A 15 21.63 30.62 9.85
CA PRO A 15 20.65 29.81 10.58
C PRO A 15 20.04 30.60 11.73
N LEU A 16 18.75 30.39 11.99
CA LEU A 16 18.16 30.73 13.30
C LEU A 16 18.67 29.72 14.35
N PRO A 17 18.68 30.08 15.65
CA PRO A 17 19.03 29.15 16.71
C PRO A 17 18.25 27.83 16.58
N GLY A 18 18.97 26.71 16.56
CA GLY A 18 18.42 25.35 16.41
C GLY A 18 18.17 24.88 14.97
N GLN A 19 18.48 25.69 13.96
CA GLN A 19 18.37 25.27 12.56
C GLN A 19 19.66 24.64 12.03
N GLU A 20 19.50 23.59 11.24
CA GLU A 20 20.57 22.88 10.54
C GLU A 20 20.40 23.05 9.03
N ARG A 21 21.49 22.83 8.28
CA ARG A 21 21.48 22.96 6.82
C ARG A 21 20.74 21.79 6.18
N ASN A 22 19.72 22.07 5.38
CA ASN A 22 18.96 21.07 4.64
C ASN A 22 19.63 20.70 3.30
N TYR A 23 19.08 19.69 2.62
CA TYR A 23 19.61 19.18 1.35
C TYR A 23 19.62 20.21 0.19
N ALA A 24 18.74 21.20 0.23
CA ALA A 24 18.69 22.29 -0.75
C ALA A 24 19.62 23.47 -0.40
N GLY A 25 20.42 23.34 0.67
CA GLY A 25 21.36 24.35 1.12
C GLY A 25 20.76 25.48 1.98
N GLY A 26 19.46 25.44 2.27
CA GLY A 26 18.80 26.34 3.23
C GLY A 26 18.92 25.85 4.67
N PHE A 27 18.41 26.59 5.64
CA PHE A 27 18.39 26.17 7.05
C PHE A 27 16.97 25.81 7.51
N ALA A 28 16.82 24.72 8.25
CA ALA A 28 15.55 24.22 8.75
C ALA A 28 15.73 23.57 10.14
N TYR A 29 14.65 23.49 10.91
CA TYR A 29 14.66 22.75 12.18
C TYR A 29 14.66 21.25 11.92
N ARG A 30 15.40 20.51 12.75
CA ARG A 30 15.35 19.05 12.76
C ARG A 30 13.99 18.60 13.30
N LEU A 31 13.44 17.54 12.71
CA LEU A 31 12.20 16.94 13.20
C LEU A 31 12.45 16.25 14.54
N GLU A 32 11.49 16.37 15.45
CA GLU A 32 11.48 15.58 16.68
C GLU A 32 11.38 14.09 16.35
N PRO A 33 12.00 13.18 17.13
CA PRO A 33 12.02 11.75 16.81
C PRO A 33 10.62 11.17 16.54
N ARG A 34 9.60 11.55 17.34
CA ARG A 34 8.21 11.10 17.16
C ARG A 34 7.60 11.55 15.83
N GLN A 35 7.87 12.78 15.41
CA GLN A 35 7.42 13.31 14.13
C GLN A 35 8.14 12.63 12.97
N GLN A 36 9.43 12.34 13.15
CA GLN A 36 10.21 11.61 12.16
C GLN A 36 9.73 10.17 12.00
N LEU A 37 9.37 9.48 13.09
CA LEU A 37 8.74 8.16 13.03
C LEU A 37 7.41 8.19 12.26
N ASP A 38 6.51 9.12 12.58
CA ASP A 38 5.23 9.25 11.86
C ASP A 38 5.45 9.51 10.36
N ARG A 39 6.41 10.39 10.03
CA ARG A 39 6.76 10.69 8.63
C ARG A 39 7.31 9.46 7.93
N PHE A 40 8.22 8.72 8.56
CA PHE A 40 8.78 7.49 8.03
C PHE A 40 7.71 6.41 7.82
N LEU A 41 6.83 6.22 8.79
CA LEU A 41 5.77 5.22 8.71
C LEU A 41 4.75 5.53 7.61
N ILE A 42 4.40 6.80 7.40
CA ILE A 42 3.38 7.21 6.42
C ILE A 42 3.96 7.32 5.00
N LEU A 43 5.12 7.97 4.84
CA LEU A 43 5.70 8.30 3.54
C LEU A 43 6.76 7.29 3.08
N GLY A 44 7.36 6.53 3.99
CA GLY A 44 8.52 5.70 3.70
C GLY A 44 9.77 6.52 3.39
N THR A 45 10.70 5.91 2.66
CA THR A 45 11.97 6.52 2.22
C THR A 45 12.10 6.56 0.69
N GLU A 46 11.15 5.99 -0.04
CA GLU A 46 11.07 6.01 -1.50
C GLU A 46 10.60 7.40 -1.98
N GLY A 47 11.32 8.01 -2.92
CA GLY A 47 11.04 9.35 -3.44
C GLY A 47 12.04 10.43 -3.01
N GLY A 48 13.18 10.06 -2.44
CA GLY A 48 14.33 10.93 -2.38
C GLY A 48 14.83 11.19 -3.82
N THR A 49 14.89 12.45 -4.25
CA THR A 49 15.48 12.79 -5.55
C THR A 49 16.91 12.24 -5.62
N TYR A 50 17.15 11.33 -6.57
CA TYR A 50 18.42 10.62 -6.83
C TYR A 50 18.73 9.49 -5.83
N TYR A 51 19.13 8.31 -6.36
CA TYR A 51 19.40 7.05 -5.63
C TYR A 51 20.29 7.20 -4.37
N VAL A 52 21.16 8.20 -4.31
CA VAL A 52 22.03 8.52 -3.17
C VAL A 52 21.24 9.09 -1.98
N SER A 53 20.14 9.81 -2.24
CA SER A 53 19.30 10.42 -1.19
C SER A 53 18.39 9.40 -0.50
N GLU A 54 17.88 8.38 -1.19
CA GLU A 54 16.99 7.36 -0.59
C GLU A 54 17.69 6.49 0.45
N GLN A 55 18.94 6.09 0.17
CA GLN A 55 19.77 5.34 1.13
C GLN A 55 20.07 6.18 2.37
N LYS A 56 20.40 7.46 2.20
CA LYS A 56 20.67 8.37 3.31
C LYS A 56 19.41 8.67 4.14
N LEU A 57 18.27 8.89 3.49
CA LEU A 57 16.97 9.05 4.17
C LEU A 57 16.60 7.79 4.97
N THR A 58 16.87 6.61 4.41
CA THR A 58 16.65 5.34 5.10
C THR A 58 17.52 5.24 6.35
N LEU A 59 18.80 5.62 6.26
CA LEU A 59 19.71 5.63 7.40
C LEU A 59 19.26 6.63 8.48
N ASP A 60 18.88 7.84 8.10
CA ASP A 60 18.46 8.89 9.05
C ASP A 60 17.16 8.48 9.77
N ASN A 61 16.20 7.89 9.05
CA ASN A 61 14.96 7.37 9.64
C ASN A 61 15.21 6.14 10.53
N ALA A 62 16.13 5.25 10.14
CA ALA A 62 16.53 4.12 10.97
C ALA A 62 17.15 4.60 12.30
N LYS A 63 18.03 5.61 12.27
CA LYS A 63 18.63 6.20 13.47
C LYS A 63 17.58 6.79 14.41
N ALA A 64 16.68 7.63 13.89
CA ALA A 64 15.62 8.23 14.70
C ALA A 64 14.65 7.19 15.27
N THR A 65 14.34 6.14 14.50
CA THR A 65 13.51 5.02 14.96
C THR A 65 14.20 4.25 16.09
N LEU A 66 15.51 3.98 15.96
CA LEU A 66 16.29 3.32 17.01
C LEU A 66 16.37 4.15 18.29
N GLU A 67 16.56 5.46 18.17
CA GLU A 67 16.54 6.38 19.31
C GLU A 67 15.23 6.30 20.09
N LEU A 68 14.09 6.24 19.39
CA LEU A 68 12.77 6.03 20.01
C LEU A 68 12.60 4.63 20.61
N LEU A 69 13.05 3.59 19.91
CA LEU A 69 13.01 2.21 20.44
C LEU A 69 13.85 2.03 21.71
N HIS A 70 14.80 2.93 21.96
CA HIS A 70 15.62 2.95 23.18
C HIS A 70 15.06 3.85 24.27
N SER A 71 14.54 5.03 23.92
CA SER A 71 14.04 6.04 24.87
C SER A 71 12.59 5.82 25.29
N ASP A 72 11.71 5.43 24.35
CA ASP A 72 10.28 5.24 24.56
C ASP A 72 9.73 4.08 23.69
N PRO A 73 10.10 2.82 23.99
CA PRO A 73 9.75 1.67 23.17
C PRO A 73 8.24 1.39 23.11
N ALA A 74 7.50 1.69 24.18
CA ALA A 74 6.06 1.48 24.22
C ALA A 74 5.35 2.37 23.20
N TYR A 75 5.70 3.67 23.18
CA TYR A 75 5.18 4.60 22.18
C TYR A 75 5.57 4.17 20.76
N ALA A 76 6.84 3.86 20.51
CA ALA A 76 7.31 3.54 19.16
C ALA A 76 6.60 2.31 18.57
N ILE A 77 6.42 1.25 19.36
CA ILE A 77 5.77 0.01 18.91
C ILE A 77 4.27 0.20 18.76
N GLU A 78 3.57 0.83 19.72
CA GLU A 78 2.14 1.03 19.59
C GLU A 78 1.83 1.97 18.42
N ARG A 79 2.59 3.06 18.26
CA ARG A 79 2.40 3.98 17.13
C ARG A 79 2.61 3.31 15.77
N THR A 80 3.63 2.45 15.68
CA THR A 80 3.87 1.62 14.49
C THR A 80 2.69 0.69 14.21
N THR A 81 2.13 0.11 15.26
CA THR A 81 1.00 -0.81 15.17
C THR A 81 -0.27 -0.09 14.76
N GLU A 82 -0.60 1.05 15.38
CA GLU A 82 -1.72 1.91 15.03
C GLU A 82 -1.70 2.30 13.54
N ILE A 83 -0.56 2.80 13.04
CA ILE A 83 -0.45 3.23 11.64
C ILE A 83 -0.64 2.05 10.69
N SER A 84 -0.06 0.88 11.03
CA SER A 84 -0.25 -0.34 10.24
C SER A 84 -1.71 -0.78 10.23
N GLU A 85 -2.34 -0.87 11.39
CA GLU A 85 -3.71 -1.34 11.55
C GLU A 85 -4.71 -0.40 10.91
N GLN A 86 -4.57 0.91 11.08
CA GLN A 86 -5.45 1.93 10.51
C GLN A 86 -5.31 2.01 8.98
N GLY A 87 -4.19 1.58 8.41
CA GLY A 87 -3.95 1.65 6.97
C GLY A 87 -3.72 3.08 6.48
N ARG A 88 -3.17 3.93 7.35
CA ARG A 88 -2.85 5.35 7.05
C ARG A 88 -1.65 5.51 6.14
N ALA A 89 -0.75 4.53 6.14
CA ALA A 89 0.43 4.51 5.30
C ALA A 89 0.11 3.98 3.90
N TYR A 90 0.76 4.54 2.87
CA TYR A 90 0.64 4.05 1.50
C TYR A 90 1.22 2.61 1.35
N LYS A 91 2.27 2.31 2.10
CA LYS A 91 2.94 1.00 2.16
C LYS A 91 3.16 0.59 3.61
N ASN A 92 3.09 -0.70 3.90
CA ASN A 92 3.32 -1.23 5.25
C ASN A 92 4.81 -1.54 5.53
N ASP A 93 5.66 -1.49 4.51
CA ASP A 93 7.09 -1.81 4.58
C ASP A 93 7.83 -1.04 5.70
N PRO A 94 7.62 0.28 5.91
CA PRO A 94 8.25 1.01 7.02
C PRO A 94 7.90 0.43 8.40
N ALA A 95 6.65 0.00 8.61
CA ALA A 95 6.23 -0.60 9.87
C ALA A 95 6.89 -1.97 10.09
N LEU A 96 7.05 -2.76 9.02
CA LEU A 96 7.74 -4.05 9.05
C LEU A 96 9.24 -3.87 9.34
N PHE A 97 9.85 -2.83 8.78
CA PHE A 97 11.24 -2.47 9.05
C PHE A 97 11.43 -2.01 10.50
N THR A 98 10.56 -1.14 11.03
CA THR A 98 10.59 -0.74 12.44
C THR A 98 10.45 -1.94 13.38
N LEU A 99 9.55 -2.89 13.04
CA LEU A 99 9.40 -4.13 13.80
C LEU A 99 10.68 -4.98 13.78
N ALA A 100 11.36 -5.08 12.63
CA ALA A 100 12.62 -5.79 12.51
C ALA A 100 13.74 -5.13 13.35
N LEU A 101 13.86 -3.80 13.29
CA LEU A 101 14.79 -3.03 14.13
C LEU A 101 14.53 -3.25 15.63
N ALA A 102 13.27 -3.25 16.04
CA ALA A 102 12.88 -3.48 17.42
C ALA A 102 13.25 -4.88 17.92
N MET A 103 13.09 -5.91 17.09
CA MET A 103 13.46 -7.28 17.44
C MET A 103 14.97 -7.50 17.52
N GLU A 104 15.76 -6.81 16.69
CA GLU A 104 17.21 -6.95 16.71
C GLU A 104 17.87 -6.04 17.75
N MET A 105 17.69 -4.73 17.61
CA MET A 105 18.44 -3.71 18.35
C MET A 105 17.75 -3.27 19.65
N GLY A 106 16.53 -3.75 19.91
CA GLY A 106 15.77 -3.43 21.12
C GLY A 106 16.32 -4.11 22.39
N LYS A 107 16.10 -3.47 23.54
CA LYS A 107 16.28 -4.10 24.85
C LYS A 107 15.27 -5.25 25.04
N PRO A 108 15.44 -6.16 26.02
CA PRO A 108 14.50 -7.27 26.23
C PRO A 108 13.02 -6.86 26.29
N GLN A 109 12.70 -5.74 26.93
CA GLN A 109 11.35 -5.18 26.97
C GLN A 109 10.85 -4.76 25.57
N THR A 110 11.66 -4.04 24.79
CA THR A 110 11.33 -3.64 23.41
C THR A 110 11.08 -4.87 22.53
N ARG A 111 11.90 -5.92 22.67
CA ARG A 111 11.71 -7.17 21.92
C ARG A 111 10.41 -7.88 22.29
N ALA A 112 10.04 -7.87 23.57
CA ALA A 112 8.77 -8.44 24.03
C ALA A 112 7.57 -7.70 23.42
N LEU A 113 7.58 -6.35 23.48
CA LEU A 113 6.55 -5.51 22.86
C LEU A 113 6.44 -5.75 21.34
N ALA A 114 7.59 -5.84 20.65
CA ALA A 114 7.63 -6.14 19.22
C ALA A 114 7.01 -7.52 18.91
N LEU A 115 7.34 -8.55 19.69
CA LEU A 115 6.78 -9.89 19.52
C LEU A 115 5.26 -9.92 19.72
N GLU A 116 4.75 -9.15 20.68
CA GLU A 116 3.32 -9.01 20.95
C GLU A 116 2.58 -8.26 19.84
N ALA A 117 3.18 -7.20 19.30
CA ALA A 117 2.63 -6.40 18.21
C ALA A 117 2.71 -7.10 16.84
N MET A 118 3.63 -8.05 16.66
CA MET A 118 3.88 -8.71 15.36
C MET A 118 2.62 -9.22 14.64
N PRO A 119 1.65 -9.91 15.30
CA PRO A 119 0.44 -10.38 14.61
C PRO A 119 -0.45 -9.24 14.07
N ARG A 120 -0.45 -8.08 14.74
CA ARG A 120 -1.22 -6.89 14.34
C ARG A 120 -0.60 -6.22 13.10
N ILE A 121 0.73 -6.22 13.00
CA ILE A 121 1.48 -5.62 11.88
C ILE A 121 1.61 -6.61 10.69
N VAL A 122 2.01 -7.85 10.97
CA VAL A 122 2.34 -8.90 9.99
C VAL A 122 1.09 -9.72 9.63
N ARG A 123 0.14 -9.07 8.95
CA ARG A 123 -1.19 -9.63 8.66
C ARG A 123 -1.27 -10.59 7.48
N THR A 124 -0.40 -10.45 6.47
CA THR A 124 -0.46 -11.23 5.22
C THR A 124 0.84 -11.98 4.94
N GLY A 125 0.82 -12.96 4.04
CA GLY A 125 2.04 -13.66 3.59
C GLY A 125 3.08 -12.70 3.00
N THR A 126 2.63 -11.66 2.28
CA THR A 126 3.52 -10.56 1.83
C THR A 126 4.20 -9.87 3.01
N HIS A 127 3.46 -9.50 4.05
CA HIS A 127 4.07 -8.84 5.22
C HIS A 127 5.05 -9.77 5.91
N LEU A 128 4.74 -11.07 5.99
CA LEU A 128 5.62 -12.07 6.60
C LEU A 128 6.95 -12.15 5.85
N PHE A 129 6.92 -12.29 4.53
CA PHE A 129 8.13 -12.36 3.72
C PHE A 129 8.95 -11.08 3.78
N THR A 130 8.33 -9.90 3.65
CA THR A 130 9.04 -8.62 3.77
C THR A 130 9.67 -8.47 5.16
N PHE A 131 8.96 -8.84 6.23
CA PHE A 131 9.52 -8.82 7.58
C PHE A 131 10.71 -9.78 7.73
N VAL A 132 10.58 -11.01 7.21
CA VAL A 132 11.67 -11.99 7.25
C VAL A 132 12.89 -11.50 6.45
N ASP A 133 12.67 -10.90 5.29
CA ASP A 133 13.74 -10.30 4.49
C ASP A 133 14.50 -9.23 5.28
N TYR A 134 13.79 -8.28 5.90
CA TYR A 134 14.43 -7.26 6.74
C TYR A 134 15.16 -7.84 7.94
N ILE A 135 14.54 -8.72 8.72
CA ILE A 135 15.15 -9.23 9.96
C ILE A 135 16.35 -10.14 9.66
N THR A 136 16.36 -10.89 8.55
CA THR A 136 17.48 -11.77 8.19
C THR A 136 18.71 -11.01 7.71
N GLN A 137 18.54 -9.81 7.16
CA GLN A 137 19.65 -8.91 6.87
C GLN A 137 20.29 -8.33 8.14
N LEU A 138 19.55 -8.31 9.25
CA LEU A 138 20.01 -7.77 10.53
C LEU A 138 20.57 -8.84 11.48
N ARG A 139 20.07 -10.10 11.39
CA ARG A 139 20.42 -11.16 12.35
C ARG A 139 20.15 -12.59 11.86
N GLY A 140 20.68 -13.57 12.59
CA GLY A 140 20.35 -14.99 12.43
C GLY A 140 19.07 -15.47 13.12
N TRP A 141 18.67 -16.73 12.84
CA TRP A 141 17.43 -17.37 13.32
C TRP A 141 17.52 -17.88 14.77
N GLY A 142 17.36 -16.96 15.73
CA GLY A 142 17.25 -17.30 17.15
C GLY A 142 15.92 -17.96 17.54
N ARG A 143 15.82 -18.46 18.79
CA ARG A 143 14.60 -19.10 19.34
C ARG A 143 13.37 -18.16 19.28
N GLY A 144 13.56 -16.87 19.57
CA GLY A 144 12.50 -15.87 19.54
C GLY A 144 11.90 -15.68 18.14
N LEU A 145 12.75 -15.47 17.13
CA LEU A 145 12.31 -15.30 15.74
C LEU A 145 11.62 -16.56 15.20
N ARG A 146 12.20 -17.74 15.44
CA ARG A 146 11.58 -19.03 15.06
C ARG A 146 10.18 -19.18 15.66
N ARG A 147 10.03 -18.90 16.95
CA ARG A 147 8.73 -18.94 17.64
C ARG A 147 7.74 -17.92 17.06
N ALA A 148 8.19 -16.71 16.78
CA ALA A 148 7.35 -15.63 16.25
C ALA A 148 6.80 -15.98 14.86
N VAL A 149 7.67 -16.43 13.96
CA VAL A 149 7.29 -16.89 12.62
C VAL A 149 6.39 -18.14 12.69
N ALA A 150 6.72 -19.11 13.56
CA ALA A 150 5.88 -20.29 13.76
C ALA A 150 4.45 -19.92 14.21
N GLN A 151 4.33 -18.97 15.14
CA GLN A 151 3.03 -18.51 15.64
C GLN A 151 2.18 -17.84 14.56
N TRP A 152 2.79 -17.24 13.54
CA TRP A 152 2.05 -16.71 12.40
C TRP A 152 1.25 -17.80 11.66
N TYR A 153 1.81 -19.00 11.52
CA TYR A 153 1.13 -20.16 10.92
C TYR A 153 0.12 -20.82 11.87
N LEU A 154 0.47 -20.93 13.16
CA LEU A 154 -0.34 -21.67 14.13
C LEU A 154 -1.62 -20.94 14.56
N ARG A 155 -1.64 -19.60 14.50
CA ARG A 155 -2.79 -18.80 14.98
C ARG A 155 -3.94 -18.68 13.99
N ARG A 156 -3.75 -19.07 12.73
CA ARG A 156 -4.76 -18.93 11.68
C ARG A 156 -5.63 -20.17 11.58
N ASP A 157 -6.88 -19.98 11.17
CA ASP A 157 -7.70 -21.10 10.74
C ASP A 157 -7.12 -21.74 9.47
N LEU A 158 -7.47 -23.00 9.24
CA LEU A 158 -6.86 -23.80 8.16
C LEU A 158 -7.20 -23.24 6.78
N ARG A 159 -8.42 -22.73 6.59
CA ARG A 159 -8.89 -22.24 5.30
C ARG A 159 -8.28 -20.88 4.97
N GLU A 160 -8.17 -19.98 5.94
CA GLU A 160 -7.46 -18.70 5.85
C GLU A 160 -5.97 -18.93 5.62
N LEU A 161 -5.36 -19.88 6.33
CA LEU A 161 -3.95 -20.20 6.09
C LEU A 161 -3.74 -20.74 4.68
N ALA A 162 -4.59 -21.68 4.21
CA ALA A 162 -4.55 -22.17 2.84
C ALA A 162 -4.70 -21.03 1.82
N TYR A 163 -5.59 -20.07 2.06
CA TYR A 163 -5.72 -18.87 1.24
C TYR A 163 -4.44 -18.03 1.23
N GLN A 164 -3.86 -17.73 2.40
CA GLN A 164 -2.64 -16.93 2.50
C GLN A 164 -1.47 -17.57 1.75
N VAL A 165 -1.23 -18.87 1.93
CA VAL A 165 -0.07 -19.56 1.34
C VAL A 165 -0.20 -19.81 -0.16
N THR A 166 -1.42 -19.88 -0.67
CA THR A 166 -1.68 -20.04 -2.11
C THR A 166 -1.72 -18.70 -2.83
N LYS A 167 -2.27 -17.65 -2.19
CA LYS A 167 -2.28 -16.29 -2.73
C LYS A 167 -0.90 -15.64 -2.70
N TYR A 168 -0.18 -15.78 -1.60
CA TYR A 168 1.15 -15.20 -1.40
C TYR A 168 2.20 -16.31 -1.42
N GLN A 169 2.49 -16.87 -2.59
CA GLN A 169 3.34 -18.06 -2.68
C GLN A 169 4.81 -17.77 -2.33
N GLN A 170 5.32 -16.64 -2.83
CA GLN A 170 6.69 -16.19 -2.58
C GLN A 170 6.82 -14.67 -2.73
N ARG A 171 7.79 -14.08 -2.04
CA ARG A 171 8.20 -12.68 -2.22
C ARG A 171 9.62 -12.46 -1.68
N GLY A 172 10.41 -11.62 -2.35
CA GLY A 172 11.75 -11.27 -1.88
C GLY A 172 12.68 -12.47 -1.70
N GLY A 173 12.56 -13.49 -2.56
CA GLY A 173 13.34 -14.73 -2.44
C GLY A 173 12.85 -15.73 -1.38
N TRP A 174 11.82 -15.39 -0.60
CA TRP A 174 11.24 -16.27 0.41
C TRP A 174 9.96 -16.93 -0.07
N ALA A 175 9.81 -18.24 0.19
CA ALA A 175 8.55 -18.96 0.07
C ALA A 175 8.11 -19.56 1.41
N HIS A 176 6.82 -19.93 1.53
CA HIS A 176 6.30 -20.50 2.78
C HIS A 176 7.02 -21.80 3.19
N ARG A 177 7.41 -22.64 2.23
CA ARG A 177 8.21 -23.86 2.49
C ARG A 177 9.54 -23.56 3.20
N ASP A 178 10.19 -22.44 2.87
CA ASP A 178 11.48 -22.06 3.44
C ASP A 178 11.29 -21.59 4.88
N LEU A 179 10.24 -20.81 5.12
CA LEU A 179 9.88 -20.37 6.47
C LEU A 179 9.45 -21.52 7.38
N LEU A 180 8.72 -22.51 6.86
CA LEU A 180 8.38 -23.71 7.63
C LEU A 180 9.64 -24.49 8.03
N ARG A 181 10.61 -24.63 7.10
CA ARG A 181 11.90 -25.28 7.38
C ARG A 181 12.75 -24.54 8.40
N LEU A 182 12.71 -23.21 8.44
CA LEU A 182 13.51 -22.41 9.37
C LEU A 182 12.85 -22.22 10.73
N ALA A 183 11.53 -21.99 10.75
CA ALA A 183 10.77 -21.73 11.96
C ALA A 183 10.40 -23.01 12.72
N HIS A 184 10.33 -24.15 12.02
CA HIS A 184 9.90 -25.45 12.56
C HIS A 184 8.62 -25.37 13.41
N PRO A 185 7.50 -24.82 12.87
CA PRO A 185 6.24 -24.83 13.60
C PRO A 185 5.80 -26.27 13.83
N LYS A 186 5.54 -26.64 15.09
CA LYS A 186 4.93 -27.92 15.44
C LYS A 186 3.43 -27.80 15.25
N ALA A 187 2.87 -28.57 14.32
CA ALA A 187 1.42 -28.62 14.13
C ALA A 187 0.73 -29.04 15.45
N ASP A 188 -0.37 -28.36 15.75
CA ASP A 188 -1.25 -28.61 16.90
C ASP A 188 -2.25 -29.75 16.62
N THR A 189 -2.52 -30.02 15.34
CA THR A 189 -3.58 -30.90 14.85
C THR A 189 -3.11 -31.70 13.61
N PRO A 190 -3.65 -32.92 13.37
CA PRO A 190 -3.40 -33.69 12.14
C PRO A 190 -3.74 -32.91 10.86
N GLU A 191 -4.83 -32.16 10.87
CA GLU A 191 -5.33 -31.33 9.77
C GLU A 191 -4.32 -30.23 9.42
N ARG A 192 -3.76 -29.54 10.42
CA ARG A 192 -2.72 -28.53 10.19
C ARG A 192 -1.42 -29.16 9.71
N ASN A 193 -1.07 -30.34 10.22
CA ASN A 193 0.09 -31.07 9.74
C ASN A 193 -0.06 -31.44 8.26
N ALA A 194 -1.25 -31.87 7.83
CA ALA A 194 -1.57 -32.11 6.43
C ALA A 194 -1.44 -30.83 5.57
N LEU A 195 -1.90 -29.68 6.06
CA LEU A 195 -1.69 -28.41 5.36
C LEU A 195 -0.21 -28.02 5.26
N PHE A 196 0.61 -28.28 6.30
CA PHE A 196 2.05 -28.09 6.22
C PHE A 196 2.71 -29.04 5.20
N ARG A 197 2.26 -30.30 5.09
CA ARG A 197 2.69 -31.21 4.03
C ARG A 197 2.35 -30.66 2.65
N TYR A 198 1.14 -30.14 2.44
CA TYR A 198 0.78 -29.48 1.20
C TYR A 198 1.70 -28.29 0.86
N ILE A 199 2.01 -27.43 1.84
CA ILE A 199 2.89 -26.27 1.61
C ILE A 199 4.30 -26.68 1.17
N VAL A 200 4.82 -27.79 1.72
CA VAL A 200 6.19 -28.25 1.44
C VAL A 200 6.27 -29.13 0.20
N ALA A 201 5.30 -30.04 0.02
CA ALA A 201 5.36 -31.13 -0.94
C ALA A 201 4.19 -31.17 -1.94
N ARG A 202 3.22 -30.26 -1.83
CA ARG A 202 1.97 -30.22 -2.63
C ARG A 202 1.08 -31.47 -2.50
N GLU A 203 1.28 -32.25 -1.45
CA GLU A 203 0.44 -33.40 -1.11
C GLU A 203 -0.91 -32.93 -0.54
N ILE A 204 -2.01 -33.28 -1.20
CA ILE A 204 -3.36 -33.06 -0.69
C ILE A 204 -3.79 -34.30 0.08
N ALA A 205 -3.65 -34.24 1.41
CA ALA A 205 -3.90 -35.38 2.27
C ALA A 205 -5.37 -35.44 2.75
N PRO A 206 -5.92 -36.64 3.02
CA PRO A 206 -7.33 -36.82 3.38
C PRO A 206 -7.69 -36.19 4.73
N GLU A 207 -6.72 -35.97 5.62
CA GLU A 207 -6.91 -35.30 6.91
C GLU A 207 -7.20 -33.80 6.76
N LEU A 208 -7.09 -33.21 5.56
CA LEU A 208 -7.54 -31.85 5.33
C LEU A 208 -9.09 -31.76 5.44
N PRO A 209 -9.64 -30.74 6.11
CA PRO A 209 -11.07 -30.48 6.10
C PRO A 209 -11.59 -30.34 4.67
N ASP A 210 -12.78 -30.89 4.39
CA ASP A 210 -13.33 -30.98 3.03
C ASP A 210 -13.30 -29.64 2.27
N GLU A 211 -13.67 -28.54 2.91
CA GLU A 211 -13.63 -27.21 2.29
C GLU A 211 -12.20 -26.79 1.89
N THR A 212 -11.23 -27.01 2.77
CA THR A 212 -9.82 -26.67 2.50
C THR A 212 -9.24 -27.60 1.44
N ARG A 213 -9.57 -28.90 1.51
CA ARG A 213 -9.17 -29.91 0.53
C ARG A 213 -9.68 -29.55 -0.87
N ALA A 214 -10.99 -29.31 -1.01
CA ALA A 214 -11.61 -28.93 -2.28
C ALA A 214 -11.02 -27.63 -2.86
N TYR A 215 -10.72 -26.63 -2.01
CA TYR A 215 -10.04 -25.41 -2.45
C TYR A 215 -8.64 -25.69 -3.01
N LEU A 216 -7.84 -26.54 -2.35
CA LEU A 216 -6.51 -26.88 -2.82
C LEU A 216 -6.55 -27.75 -4.08
N GLU A 217 -7.49 -28.69 -4.17
CA GLU A 217 -7.74 -29.50 -5.37
C GLU A 217 -8.11 -28.62 -6.57
N ALA A 218 -8.98 -27.63 -6.37
CA ALA A 218 -9.35 -26.68 -7.42
C ALA A 218 -8.13 -25.87 -7.92
N ILE A 219 -7.20 -25.52 -7.02
CA ILE A 219 -5.95 -24.85 -7.40
C ILE A 219 -5.04 -25.77 -8.21
N GLU A 220 -4.89 -27.04 -7.81
CA GLU A 220 -4.06 -27.97 -8.58
C GLU A 220 -4.69 -28.31 -9.92
N GLN A 221 -6.03 -28.43 -10.02
CA GLN A 221 -6.74 -28.54 -11.30
C GLN A 221 -6.49 -27.32 -12.19
N LEU A 222 -6.49 -26.11 -11.64
CA LEU A 222 -6.24 -24.89 -12.38
C LEU A 222 -4.81 -24.80 -12.94
N ARG A 223 -3.85 -25.56 -12.38
CA ARG A 223 -2.47 -25.62 -12.87
C ARG A 223 -2.24 -26.70 -13.92
N GLN A 224 -3.24 -27.54 -14.20
CA GLN A 224 -3.12 -28.54 -15.24
C GLN A 224 -3.02 -27.85 -16.61
N PRO A 225 -2.12 -28.32 -17.51
CA PRO A 225 -1.83 -27.64 -18.77
C PRO A 225 -3.00 -27.63 -19.76
N ASP A 226 -3.96 -28.54 -19.60
CA ASP A 226 -5.14 -28.75 -20.44
C ASP A 226 -6.41 -28.07 -19.93
N VAL A 227 -6.32 -27.30 -18.83
CA VAL A 227 -7.49 -26.59 -18.28
C VAL A 227 -7.99 -25.54 -19.27
N THR A 228 -9.27 -25.64 -19.65
CA THR A 228 -9.88 -24.67 -20.53
C THR A 228 -10.22 -23.38 -19.78
N PRO A 229 -10.24 -22.20 -20.44
CA PRO A 229 -10.68 -20.95 -19.84
C PRO A 229 -12.08 -21.02 -19.19
N ALA A 230 -13.03 -21.72 -19.81
CA ALA A 230 -14.36 -21.95 -19.24
C ALA A 230 -14.30 -22.76 -17.94
N ARG A 231 -13.55 -23.88 -17.93
CA ARG A 231 -13.38 -24.68 -16.72
C ARG A 231 -12.67 -23.90 -15.61
N ALA A 232 -11.67 -23.10 -15.97
CA ALA A 232 -10.99 -22.20 -15.05
C ALA A 232 -11.95 -21.18 -14.43
N ALA A 233 -12.82 -20.57 -15.24
CA ALA A 233 -13.85 -19.64 -14.77
C ALA A 233 -14.82 -20.32 -13.77
N ASP A 234 -15.23 -21.55 -14.03
CA ASP A 234 -16.08 -22.33 -13.11
C ASP A 234 -15.40 -22.61 -11.78
N LEU A 235 -14.13 -23.05 -11.81
CA LEU A 235 -13.33 -23.29 -10.60
C LEU A 235 -13.16 -22.01 -9.77
N ILE A 236 -12.91 -20.87 -10.44
CA ILE A 236 -12.80 -19.57 -9.78
C ILE A 236 -14.10 -19.19 -9.08
N ARG A 237 -15.25 -19.33 -9.75
CA ARG A 237 -16.56 -19.00 -9.17
C ARG A 237 -16.91 -19.93 -8.00
N ALA A 238 -16.69 -21.23 -8.16
CA ALA A 238 -17.05 -22.25 -7.18
C ALA A 238 -16.24 -22.16 -5.89
N HIS A 239 -14.94 -21.83 -5.98
CA HIS A 239 -14.02 -21.88 -4.84
C HIS A 239 -13.44 -20.53 -4.41
N ALA A 240 -13.94 -19.42 -5.00
CA ALA A 240 -13.45 -18.07 -4.75
C ALA A 240 -11.93 -17.94 -4.96
N LEU A 241 -11.42 -18.55 -6.03
CA LEU A 241 -9.97 -18.61 -6.25
C LEU A 241 -9.40 -17.20 -6.51
N PRO A 242 -8.31 -16.81 -5.82
CA PRO A 242 -7.69 -15.52 -6.04
C PRO A 242 -6.98 -15.46 -7.41
N ARG A 243 -6.83 -14.26 -7.97
CA ARG A 243 -6.10 -14.06 -9.23
C ARG A 243 -4.70 -14.67 -9.21
N GLU A 244 -4.02 -14.61 -8.07
CA GLU A 244 -2.62 -15.02 -7.90
C GLU A 244 -2.37 -16.53 -8.10
N VAL A 245 -3.42 -17.37 -8.06
CA VAL A 245 -3.29 -18.81 -8.36
C VAL A 245 -3.59 -19.15 -9.81
N VAL A 246 -4.11 -18.20 -10.59
CA VAL A 246 -4.48 -18.42 -11.99
C VAL A 246 -3.22 -18.34 -12.88
N PRO A 247 -2.94 -19.36 -13.71
CA PRO A 247 -1.86 -19.33 -14.71
C PRO A 247 -1.93 -18.10 -15.62
N THR A 248 -0.77 -17.60 -16.04
CA THR A 248 -0.67 -16.34 -16.78
C THR A 248 -1.35 -16.41 -18.16
N GLU A 249 -1.32 -17.59 -18.75
CA GLU A 249 -1.91 -17.93 -20.05
C GLU A 249 -3.44 -17.73 -20.01
N LEU A 250 -4.08 -18.18 -18.93
CA LEU A 250 -5.52 -18.04 -18.72
C LEU A 250 -5.95 -16.58 -18.46
N LEU A 251 -5.02 -15.75 -17.99
CA LEU A 251 -5.26 -14.33 -17.68
C LEU A 251 -5.30 -13.44 -18.93
N THR A 252 -5.29 -14.03 -20.11
CA THR A 252 -5.56 -13.36 -21.39
C THR A 252 -7.03 -13.45 -21.82
N HIS A 253 -7.84 -14.29 -21.16
CA HIS A 253 -9.23 -14.54 -21.52
C HIS A 253 -10.22 -13.71 -20.70
N ALA A 254 -11.18 -13.07 -21.37
CA ALA A 254 -12.19 -12.23 -20.73
C ALA A 254 -13.07 -13.02 -19.73
N GLU A 255 -13.45 -14.25 -20.04
CA GLU A 255 -14.31 -15.09 -19.19
C GLU A 255 -13.67 -15.44 -17.83
N VAL A 256 -12.35 -15.61 -17.80
CA VAL A 256 -11.58 -15.84 -16.57
C VAL A 256 -11.58 -14.58 -15.72
N TRP A 257 -11.40 -13.41 -16.33
CA TRP A 257 -11.48 -12.13 -15.63
C TRP A 257 -12.88 -11.80 -15.14
N ASP A 258 -13.92 -12.16 -15.89
CA ASP A 258 -15.31 -12.03 -15.45
C ASP A 258 -15.57 -12.84 -14.18
N ALA A 259 -15.11 -14.10 -14.13
CA ALA A 259 -15.19 -14.93 -12.93
C ALA A 259 -14.45 -14.30 -11.73
N LEU A 260 -13.24 -13.77 -11.97
CA LEU A 260 -12.45 -13.08 -10.92
C LEU A 260 -13.13 -11.80 -10.44
N LEU A 261 -13.81 -11.05 -11.32
CA LEU A 261 -14.41 -9.75 -11.02
C LEU A 261 -15.47 -9.85 -9.92
N GLN A 262 -16.27 -10.92 -9.92
CA GLN A 262 -17.41 -11.07 -9.00
C GLN A 262 -17.04 -10.97 -7.52
N GLN A 263 -15.88 -11.49 -7.13
CA GLN A 263 -15.40 -11.48 -5.75
C GLN A 263 -14.16 -10.59 -5.55
N MET A 264 -13.83 -9.76 -6.53
CA MET A 264 -12.59 -8.98 -6.51
C MET A 264 -12.60 -7.92 -5.39
N PRO A 265 -11.57 -7.88 -4.53
CA PRO A 265 -11.39 -6.79 -3.57
C PRO A 265 -11.24 -5.44 -4.27
N MET A 266 -11.71 -4.37 -3.64
CA MET A 266 -11.76 -3.04 -4.27
C MET A 266 -10.40 -2.53 -4.76
N THR A 267 -9.35 -2.73 -3.97
CA THR A 267 -7.98 -2.34 -4.35
C THR A 267 -7.42 -3.18 -5.50
N ALA A 268 -7.86 -4.44 -5.64
CA ALA A 268 -7.49 -5.28 -6.77
C ALA A 268 -8.28 -4.90 -8.04
N LEU A 269 -9.56 -4.55 -7.91
CA LEU A 269 -10.40 -4.05 -9.00
C LEU A 269 -9.78 -2.80 -9.62
N ILE A 270 -9.50 -1.79 -8.79
CA ILE A 270 -8.91 -0.51 -9.23
C ILE A 270 -7.57 -0.74 -9.95
N ARG A 271 -6.72 -1.66 -9.45
CA ARG A 271 -5.40 -1.93 -10.03
C ARG A 271 -5.46 -2.66 -11.37
N ASN A 272 -6.53 -3.41 -11.66
CA ASN A 272 -6.63 -4.28 -12.83
C ASN A 272 -7.56 -3.74 -13.93
N LEU A 273 -8.09 -2.52 -13.81
CA LEU A 273 -8.97 -1.91 -14.82
C LEU A 273 -8.35 -1.92 -16.23
N ALA A 274 -7.08 -1.54 -16.34
CA ALA A 274 -6.33 -1.57 -17.60
C ALA A 274 -6.26 -2.98 -18.20
N THR A 275 -5.95 -3.99 -17.38
CA THR A 275 -5.86 -5.38 -17.82
C THR A 275 -7.20 -5.90 -18.29
N MET A 276 -8.28 -5.67 -17.53
CA MET A 276 -9.63 -6.09 -17.88
C MET A 276 -10.15 -5.39 -19.15
N THR A 277 -9.73 -4.14 -19.39
CA THR A 277 -10.03 -3.43 -20.66
C THR A 277 -9.27 -4.06 -21.82
N ARG A 278 -7.97 -4.35 -21.64
CA ARG A 278 -7.12 -4.94 -22.68
C ARG A 278 -7.58 -6.32 -23.14
N VAL A 279 -8.06 -7.16 -22.22
CA VAL A 279 -8.59 -8.50 -22.57
C VAL A 279 -10.01 -8.46 -23.13
N GLY A 280 -10.59 -7.26 -23.32
CA GLY A 280 -11.92 -7.07 -23.91
C GLY A 280 -13.09 -7.31 -22.96
N LEU A 281 -12.87 -7.44 -21.65
CA LEU A 281 -13.95 -7.58 -20.67
C LEU A 281 -14.69 -6.25 -20.46
N LEU A 282 -13.93 -5.17 -20.32
CA LEU A 282 -14.49 -3.83 -20.10
C LEU A 282 -14.61 -3.11 -21.44
N THR A 283 -15.84 -3.05 -21.96
CA THR A 283 -16.23 -2.30 -23.16
C THR A 283 -17.31 -1.29 -22.79
N GLU A 284 -17.64 -0.36 -23.69
CA GLU A 284 -18.62 0.70 -23.41
C GLU A 284 -20.00 0.17 -22.96
N THR A 285 -20.38 -1.02 -23.44
CA THR A 285 -21.71 -1.59 -23.25
C THR A 285 -21.74 -2.89 -22.45
N SER A 286 -20.61 -3.40 -21.96
CA SER A 286 -20.58 -4.68 -21.23
C SER A 286 -21.18 -4.59 -19.83
N ASP A 287 -21.78 -5.71 -19.37
CA ASP A 287 -22.26 -5.86 -17.99
C ASP A 287 -21.12 -5.73 -16.98
N ALA A 288 -19.93 -6.21 -17.32
CA ALA A 288 -18.74 -6.08 -16.48
C ALA A 288 -18.37 -4.61 -16.24
N THR A 289 -18.47 -3.74 -17.27
CA THR A 289 -18.27 -2.30 -17.11
C THR A 289 -19.32 -1.68 -16.19
N ARG A 290 -20.61 -2.02 -16.35
CA ARG A 290 -21.67 -1.57 -15.44
C ARG A 290 -21.41 -2.00 -14.00
N HIS A 291 -21.00 -3.24 -13.79
CA HIS A 291 -20.65 -3.77 -12.48
C HIS A 291 -19.46 -3.00 -11.87
N VAL A 292 -18.39 -2.78 -12.63
CA VAL A 292 -17.21 -2.01 -12.19
C VAL A 292 -17.60 -0.59 -11.78
N ILE A 293 -18.41 0.11 -12.59
CA ILE A 293 -18.89 1.46 -12.28
C ILE A 293 -19.69 1.45 -10.97
N ALA A 294 -20.61 0.50 -10.80
CA ALA A 294 -21.39 0.38 -9.57
C ALA A 294 -20.50 0.16 -8.33
N GLN A 295 -19.42 -0.63 -8.44
CA GLN A 295 -18.46 -0.80 -7.34
C GLN A 295 -17.65 0.48 -7.05
N LEU A 296 -17.20 1.19 -8.09
CA LEU A 296 -16.46 2.46 -7.96
C LEU A 296 -17.32 3.57 -7.34
N MET A 297 -18.63 3.58 -7.62
CA MET A 297 -19.56 4.55 -7.05
C MET A 297 -20.05 4.18 -5.64
N ASN A 298 -19.72 3.00 -5.12
CA ASN A 298 -20.13 2.57 -3.79
C ASN A 298 -19.18 3.11 -2.70
N ALA A 299 -19.55 4.25 -2.11
CA ALA A 299 -18.78 4.93 -1.06
C ALA A 299 -18.54 4.04 0.18
N GLU A 300 -19.53 3.26 0.60
CA GLU A 300 -19.39 2.37 1.77
C GLU A 300 -18.34 1.28 1.52
N ARG A 301 -18.35 0.68 0.32
CA ARG A 301 -17.35 -0.33 -0.06
C ARG A 301 -15.96 0.28 -0.16
N LEU A 302 -15.81 1.48 -0.72
CA LEU A 302 -14.55 2.23 -0.73
C LEU A 302 -14.04 2.49 0.71
N ARG A 303 -14.94 2.83 1.64
CA ARG A 303 -14.62 3.08 3.06
C ARG A 303 -14.15 1.81 3.75
N LYS A 304 -14.92 0.72 3.63
CA LYS A 304 -14.63 -0.57 4.26
C LYS A 304 -13.32 -1.16 3.74
N ALA A 305 -13.03 -0.99 2.44
CA ALA A 305 -11.79 -1.40 1.83
C ALA A 305 -10.61 -0.43 2.08
N ARG A 306 -10.86 0.70 2.77
CA ARG A 306 -9.87 1.74 3.11
C ARG A 306 -9.07 2.20 1.90
N VAL A 307 -9.78 2.40 0.79
CA VAL A 307 -9.15 2.88 -0.44
C VAL A 307 -8.71 4.33 -0.23
N HIS A 308 -7.41 4.56 -0.33
CA HIS A 308 -6.84 5.89 -0.13
C HIS A 308 -7.10 6.78 -1.36
N PRO A 309 -7.42 8.08 -1.21
CA PRO A 309 -7.66 8.97 -2.35
C PRO A 309 -6.52 8.96 -3.39
N LEU A 310 -5.27 8.97 -2.93
CA LEU A 310 -4.10 8.87 -3.83
C LEU A 310 -4.03 7.57 -4.63
N GLN A 311 -4.59 6.45 -4.13
CA GLN A 311 -4.63 5.19 -4.90
C GLN A 311 -5.65 5.28 -6.04
N VAL A 312 -6.80 5.89 -5.80
CA VAL A 312 -7.81 6.15 -6.86
C VAL A 312 -7.23 7.10 -7.90
N LEU A 313 -6.56 8.15 -7.44
CA LEU A 313 -5.89 9.10 -8.32
C LEU A 313 -4.80 8.44 -9.18
N ALA A 314 -3.91 7.66 -8.57
CA ALA A 314 -2.90 6.89 -9.29
C ALA A 314 -3.52 6.02 -10.38
N ALA A 315 -4.61 5.34 -10.06
CA ALA A 315 -5.33 4.50 -11.00
C ALA A 315 -6.00 5.30 -12.12
N LEU A 316 -6.62 6.45 -11.82
CA LEU A 316 -7.20 7.36 -12.81
C LEU A 316 -6.15 7.83 -13.81
N LEU A 317 -5.03 8.36 -13.31
CA LEU A 317 -3.94 8.86 -14.16
C LEU A 317 -3.32 7.76 -15.00
N THR A 318 -3.17 6.55 -14.44
CA THR A 318 -2.64 5.41 -15.18
C THR A 318 -3.63 4.92 -16.23
N TYR A 319 -4.90 4.75 -15.87
CA TYR A 319 -5.93 4.24 -16.77
C TYR A 319 -6.17 5.17 -17.95
N ASN A 320 -6.18 6.50 -17.72
CA ASN A 320 -6.42 7.49 -18.77
C ASN A 320 -5.27 7.60 -19.80
N GLN A 321 -4.05 7.14 -19.46
CA GLN A 321 -2.93 7.14 -20.40
C GLN A 321 -3.08 6.12 -21.54
N GLY A 322 -3.92 5.09 -21.37
CA GLY A 322 -4.13 4.06 -22.39
C GLY A 322 -2.93 3.16 -22.68
N ARG A 323 -1.87 3.21 -21.86
CA ARG A 323 -0.65 2.41 -22.07
C ARG A 323 0.02 2.00 -20.76
N GLY A 324 0.60 0.79 -20.77
CA GLY A 324 1.28 0.18 -19.63
C GLY A 324 2.67 0.77 -19.38
N MET A 325 3.11 0.77 -18.12
CA MET A 325 4.41 1.33 -17.72
C MET A 325 5.58 0.36 -17.86
N ARG A 326 5.32 -0.93 -17.65
CA ARG A 326 6.34 -2.00 -17.58
C ARG A 326 6.27 -2.98 -18.76
N GLY A 327 5.48 -2.66 -19.79
CA GLY A 327 5.34 -3.49 -20.99
C GLY A 327 4.47 -2.80 -22.03
N ASP A 328 4.40 -3.38 -23.23
CA ASP A 328 3.79 -2.79 -24.44
C ASP A 328 2.26 -2.86 -24.47
N GLY A 329 1.62 -3.06 -23.31
CA GLY A 329 0.18 -3.18 -23.22
C GLY A 329 -0.50 -1.86 -23.50
N VAL A 330 -1.27 -1.78 -24.58
CA VAL A 330 -2.11 -0.62 -24.93
C VAL A 330 -3.58 -0.98 -24.69
N TRP A 331 -4.37 -0.01 -24.24
CA TRP A 331 -5.82 -0.10 -24.13
C TRP A 331 -6.46 1.25 -24.45
N THR A 332 -7.72 1.22 -24.85
CA THR A 332 -8.53 2.43 -25.03
C THR A 332 -9.31 2.68 -23.74
N PRO A 333 -9.07 3.79 -23.02
CA PRO A 333 -9.79 4.08 -21.78
C PRO A 333 -11.30 4.20 -22.03
N VAL A 334 -12.12 3.52 -21.23
CA VAL A 334 -13.58 3.64 -21.31
C VAL A 334 -14.01 4.91 -20.58
N PRO A 335 -14.65 5.90 -21.24
CA PRO A 335 -14.99 7.19 -20.64
C PRO A 335 -15.80 7.07 -19.35
N ALA A 336 -16.78 6.16 -19.31
CA ALA A 336 -17.62 5.94 -18.14
C ALA A 336 -16.83 5.44 -16.92
N ILE A 337 -15.74 4.68 -17.12
CA ILE A 337 -14.86 4.25 -16.02
C ILE A 337 -14.00 5.41 -15.53
N VAL A 338 -13.52 6.26 -16.44
CA VAL A 338 -12.76 7.48 -16.09
C VAL A 338 -13.63 8.41 -15.24
N ASP A 339 -14.88 8.62 -15.63
CA ASP A 339 -15.84 9.41 -14.85
C ASP A 339 -16.14 8.76 -13.49
N ALA A 340 -16.30 7.43 -13.44
CA ALA A 340 -16.52 6.71 -12.19
C ALA A 340 -15.30 6.79 -11.24
N LEU A 341 -14.07 6.73 -11.75
CA LEU A 341 -12.84 6.92 -10.97
C LEU A 341 -12.73 8.35 -10.43
N ASN A 342 -13.08 9.35 -11.24
CA ASN A 342 -13.18 10.74 -10.78
C ASN A 342 -14.18 10.86 -9.63
N ALA A 343 -15.40 10.33 -9.80
CA ALA A 343 -16.42 10.36 -8.74
C ALA A 343 -15.95 9.61 -7.47
N ALA A 344 -15.33 8.44 -7.64
CA ALA A 344 -14.76 7.66 -6.54
C ALA A 344 -13.68 8.45 -5.77
N PHE A 345 -12.85 9.22 -6.47
CA PHE A 345 -11.84 10.06 -5.83
C PHE A 345 -12.47 11.07 -4.87
N TYR A 346 -13.52 11.80 -5.28
CA TYR A 346 -14.25 12.69 -4.36
C TYR A 346 -15.01 11.93 -3.27
N ALA A 347 -15.58 10.76 -3.57
CA ALA A 347 -16.25 9.95 -2.56
C ALA A 347 -15.28 9.51 -1.45
N THR A 348 -14.01 9.26 -1.77
CA THR A 348 -12.99 8.97 -0.75
C THR A 348 -12.68 10.15 0.18
N PHE A 349 -13.05 11.39 -0.18
CA PHE A 349 -12.81 12.57 0.68
C PHE A 349 -13.67 12.56 1.93
N ALA A 350 -14.91 12.08 1.84
CA ALA A 350 -15.84 11.99 2.97
C ALA A 350 -15.31 11.07 4.09
N HIS A 351 -14.29 10.27 3.80
CA HIS A 351 -13.69 9.34 4.76
C HIS A 351 -12.51 9.98 5.52
N VAL A 352 -12.14 11.22 5.15
CA VAL A 352 -11.11 11.98 5.84
C VAL A 352 -11.76 12.70 7.01
N GLU A 353 -11.37 12.34 8.22
CA GLU A 353 -11.87 12.99 9.43
C GLU A 353 -11.44 14.47 9.45
N PRO A 354 -12.38 15.41 9.54
CA PRO A 354 -12.05 16.82 9.60
C PRO A 354 -11.41 17.15 10.95
N THR A 355 -10.43 18.05 10.92
CA THR A 355 -9.80 18.59 12.13
C THR A 355 -10.65 19.69 12.77
N GLY A 356 -11.55 20.32 12.01
CA GLY A 356 -12.39 21.43 12.47
C GLY A 356 -11.62 22.74 12.64
N LYS A 357 -10.38 22.81 12.14
CA LYS A 357 -9.49 23.96 12.30
C LYS A 357 -9.50 24.84 11.06
N ARG A 358 -9.13 26.10 11.29
CA ARG A 358 -8.90 27.07 10.21
C ARG A 358 -7.54 26.79 9.59
N THR A 359 -7.54 26.37 8.33
CA THR A 359 -6.35 25.85 7.67
C THR A 359 -6.00 26.70 6.45
N VAL A 360 -4.73 27.07 6.34
CA VAL A 360 -4.17 27.68 5.11
C VAL A 360 -3.23 26.67 4.49
N LEU A 361 -3.55 26.24 3.27
CA LEU A 361 -2.72 25.36 2.47
C LEU A 361 -1.89 26.22 1.53
N ALA A 362 -0.58 26.28 1.77
CA ALA A 362 0.37 26.91 0.88
C ALA A 362 1.03 25.85 0.01
N LEU A 363 0.68 25.82 -1.28
CA LEU A 363 1.21 24.87 -2.24
C LEU A 363 2.45 25.45 -2.91
N ASP A 364 3.53 24.68 -2.91
CA ASP A 364 4.69 25.00 -3.74
C ASP A 364 4.30 24.81 -5.21
N ILE A 365 4.41 25.88 -6.00
CA ILE A 365 4.11 25.89 -7.44
C ILE A 365 5.38 26.11 -8.28
N SER A 366 6.56 25.94 -7.68
CA SER A 366 7.84 26.03 -8.37
C SER A 366 7.98 24.98 -9.48
N GLY A 367 8.94 25.21 -10.38
CA GLY A 367 9.20 24.31 -11.50
C GLY A 367 9.50 22.88 -11.05
N SER A 368 10.24 22.69 -9.95
CA SER A 368 10.57 21.38 -9.38
C SER A 368 9.36 20.54 -9.03
N MET A 369 8.21 21.16 -8.72
CA MET A 369 6.97 20.44 -8.39
C MET A 369 6.34 19.74 -9.59
N GLY A 370 6.74 20.12 -10.82
CA GLY A 370 6.34 19.43 -12.05
C GLY A 370 7.16 18.17 -12.35
N TRP A 371 8.22 17.89 -11.58
CA TRP A 371 9.15 16.79 -11.83
C TRP A 371 9.07 15.71 -10.74
N GLY A 372 9.32 14.47 -11.13
CA GLY A 372 9.32 13.32 -10.23
C GLY A 372 7.96 12.62 -10.12
N GLN A 373 7.96 11.53 -9.35
CA GLN A 373 6.80 10.66 -9.14
C GLN A 373 6.64 10.40 -7.66
N VAL A 374 5.55 10.86 -7.07
CA VAL A 374 5.27 10.65 -5.64
C VAL A 374 4.97 9.18 -5.40
N GLY A 375 5.74 8.53 -4.52
CA GLY A 375 5.57 7.11 -4.21
C GLY A 375 5.76 6.17 -5.41
N GLY A 376 6.52 6.61 -6.43
CA GLY A 376 6.77 5.84 -7.65
C GLY A 376 5.55 5.72 -8.60
N VAL A 377 4.52 6.55 -8.43
CA VAL A 377 3.32 6.56 -9.27
C VAL A 377 3.53 7.45 -10.50
N VAL A 378 3.46 6.88 -11.70
CA VAL A 378 3.60 7.64 -12.96
C VAL A 378 2.44 8.61 -13.15
N GLY A 379 2.78 9.82 -13.56
CA GLY A 379 1.83 10.92 -13.73
C GLY A 379 1.47 11.63 -12.43
N LEU A 380 1.75 11.05 -11.26
CA LEU A 380 1.54 11.70 -9.97
C LEU A 380 2.76 12.54 -9.58
N THR A 381 2.87 13.71 -10.19
CA THR A 381 3.89 14.70 -9.81
C THR A 381 3.61 15.26 -8.41
N PRO A 382 4.61 15.83 -7.72
CA PRO A 382 4.39 16.57 -6.47
C PRO A 382 3.30 17.65 -6.59
N ARG A 383 3.23 18.34 -7.74
CA ARG A 383 2.15 19.29 -8.06
C ARG A 383 0.79 18.62 -8.07
N ALA A 384 0.65 17.48 -8.76
CA ALA A 384 -0.61 16.74 -8.81
C ALA A 384 -1.04 16.22 -7.44
N ALA A 385 -0.10 15.68 -6.66
CA ALA A 385 -0.37 15.20 -5.31
C ALA A 385 -0.79 16.32 -4.36
N THR A 386 -0.10 17.47 -4.40
CA THR A 386 -0.43 18.62 -3.53
C THR A 386 -1.75 19.28 -3.92
N ALA A 387 -2.06 19.40 -5.22
CA ALA A 387 -3.37 19.86 -5.68
C ALA A 387 -4.50 18.91 -5.24
N ALA A 388 -4.30 17.59 -5.36
CA ALA A 388 -5.25 16.59 -4.91
C ALA A 388 -5.51 16.69 -3.39
N LEU A 389 -4.46 16.77 -2.58
CA LEU A 389 -4.60 16.95 -1.13
C LEU A 389 -5.27 18.27 -0.77
N ALA A 390 -5.01 19.34 -1.53
CA ALA A 390 -5.69 20.62 -1.33
C ALA A 390 -7.20 20.50 -1.59
N LEU A 391 -7.62 19.79 -2.64
CA LEU A 391 -9.04 19.51 -2.90
C LEU A 391 -9.66 18.66 -1.79
N VAL A 392 -8.94 17.65 -1.27
CA VAL A 392 -9.40 16.84 -0.13
C VAL A 392 -9.67 17.75 1.08
N THR A 393 -8.70 18.57 1.47
CA THR A 393 -8.84 19.46 2.63
C THR A 393 -9.93 20.50 2.43
N LEU A 394 -10.06 21.06 1.22
CA LEU A 394 -11.15 21.99 0.88
C LEU A 394 -12.55 21.36 0.97
N ASN A 395 -12.68 20.05 0.80
CA ASN A 395 -13.94 19.33 0.95
C ASN A 395 -14.17 18.85 2.40
N ALA A 396 -13.11 18.53 3.13
CA ALA A 396 -13.21 18.05 4.51
C ALA A 396 -13.38 19.20 5.52
N GLU A 397 -12.63 20.29 5.37
CA GLU A 397 -12.63 21.42 6.30
C GLU A 397 -13.58 22.53 5.88
N ARG A 398 -14.35 23.07 6.84
CA ARG A 398 -15.24 24.21 6.59
C ARG A 398 -14.48 25.51 6.30
N GLU A 399 -13.34 25.70 6.97
CA GLU A 399 -12.51 26.91 6.86
C GLU A 399 -11.11 26.55 6.33
N ALA A 400 -11.02 26.35 5.01
CA ALA A 400 -9.76 26.12 4.32
C ALA A 400 -9.52 27.14 3.20
N HIS A 401 -8.30 27.68 3.13
CA HIS A 401 -7.87 28.59 2.07
C HIS A 401 -6.61 28.05 1.38
N VAL A 402 -6.56 28.17 0.06
CA VAL A 402 -5.41 27.71 -0.73
C VAL A 402 -4.66 28.88 -1.36
N VAL A 403 -3.36 28.92 -1.14
CA VAL A 403 -2.42 29.85 -1.75
C VAL A 403 -1.30 29.09 -2.40
N GLY A 404 -0.71 29.66 -3.44
CA GLY A 404 0.43 29.12 -4.17
C GLY A 404 1.65 29.97 -3.87
N PHE A 405 2.81 29.36 -3.74
CA PHE A 405 4.06 30.08 -3.59
C PHE A 405 5.15 29.54 -4.51
N SER A 406 5.92 30.46 -5.07
CA SER A 406 7.22 30.18 -5.69
C SER A 406 8.16 31.34 -5.36
N HIS A 407 8.36 32.27 -6.29
CA HIS A 407 9.06 33.54 -6.03
C HIS A 407 8.16 34.60 -5.41
N GLN A 408 6.85 34.40 -5.45
CA GLN A 408 5.82 35.27 -4.86
C GLN A 408 4.67 34.40 -4.33
N LEU A 409 3.95 34.93 -3.34
CA LEU A 409 2.71 34.34 -2.85
C LEU A 409 1.56 34.82 -3.73
N MET A 410 0.74 33.88 -4.22
CA MET A 410 -0.44 34.19 -5.03
C MET A 410 -1.66 33.38 -4.57
N PRO A 411 -2.87 33.92 -4.63
CA PRO A 411 -4.07 33.14 -4.36
C PRO A 411 -4.27 32.09 -5.46
N LEU A 412 -4.54 30.84 -5.07
CA LEU A 412 -4.97 29.81 -6.01
C LEU A 412 -6.49 29.75 -5.98
N LYS A 413 -7.13 29.81 -7.16
CA LYS A 413 -8.60 29.78 -7.29
C LYS A 413 -9.16 28.36 -7.24
N LEU A 414 -8.57 27.48 -6.42
CA LEU A 414 -9.06 26.11 -6.27
C LEU A 414 -10.43 26.12 -5.59
N LYS A 415 -11.36 25.34 -6.14
CA LYS A 415 -12.70 25.12 -5.57
C LYS A 415 -12.88 23.64 -5.23
N PRO A 416 -13.65 23.30 -4.18
CA PRO A 416 -13.89 21.91 -3.78
C PRO A 416 -14.42 21.01 -4.91
N THR A 417 -15.18 21.58 -5.85
CA THR A 417 -15.84 20.88 -6.96
C THR A 417 -15.02 20.82 -8.24
N MET A 418 -13.82 21.41 -8.28
CA MET A 418 -12.98 21.38 -9.48
C MET A 418 -12.53 19.95 -9.76
N ARG A 419 -12.57 19.54 -11.04
CA ARG A 419 -11.93 18.31 -11.49
C ARG A 419 -10.43 18.41 -11.22
N LEU A 420 -9.79 17.30 -10.87
CA LEU A 420 -8.37 17.34 -10.53
C LEU A 420 -7.50 17.89 -11.67
N GLU A 421 -7.79 17.54 -12.92
CA GLU A 421 -7.07 18.07 -14.08
C GLU A 421 -7.10 19.61 -14.11
N GLN A 422 -8.22 20.21 -13.72
CA GLN A 422 -8.39 21.67 -13.61
C GLN A 422 -7.67 22.26 -12.39
N ALA A 423 -7.37 21.46 -11.37
CA ALA A 423 -6.65 21.89 -10.18
C ALA A 423 -5.12 21.77 -10.34
N ILE A 424 -4.65 20.95 -11.28
CA ILE A 424 -3.23 20.75 -11.59
C ILE A 424 -2.69 21.87 -12.48
N HIS A 425 -3.52 22.38 -13.40
CA HIS A 425 -3.21 23.43 -14.38
C HIS A 425 -3.76 24.78 -13.93
#